data_AF-A0A8T5MCH1-F1
#
_entry.id   AF-A0A8T5MCH1-F1
#
_cell.length_a   1.000
_cell.length_b   1.000
_cell.length_c   1.000
_cell.angle_alpha   90.00
_cell.angle_beta   90.00
_cell.angle_gamma   90.00
#
_symmetry.space_group_name_H-M   'P 1'
#
loop_
_entity.id
_entity.type
_entity.pdbx_description
1 polymer ?
#
loop_
_entity_poly.entity_id
_entity_poly.type
_entity_poly.pdbx_seq_one_letter_code
_entity_poly.pdbx_strand_id
1 'polypeptide(L)'
;MLGGGCIIELIKQLSGIAIEKGSKDSYGIPIILGDIVAKSLMLKRSELKSSLFVKKVNDLPKEYKIQLLAAFIVDEGSISKSSIKVCNTNLLILKSLRKIMLSLGYNCSKVKNYGDHVGGEIFIKYRKARINYQIYNLYMHADGLLKFKKDLDIMIKKYGNIAGLWQKQDILSKFSLKVDLNKINKSRISKKHLIPLIEKEITKGPIFIKEFAKRNDLDYIRAYKLFFRLKEKGKIKKVSPGMFVSKDYNGPIDFTLKSKIEKLLKEEFSLKEITSLTNANLKSVSAQLSRFCNEGKIKRIKCGIYSLS
;
A
#
# COMPACT_ATOMS: atom_id res chain seq x y z
N MET A 1 -40.72 -26.05 0.39
CA MET A 1 -39.36 -26.48 0.75
C MET A 1 -39.23 -27.95 0.41
N LEU A 2 -38.28 -28.35 -0.43
CA LEU A 2 -38.01 -29.78 -0.67
C LEU A 2 -37.48 -30.37 0.64
N GLY A 3 -38.13 -31.43 1.15
CA GLY A 3 -37.67 -32.13 2.34
C GLY A 3 -36.26 -32.69 2.14
N GLY A 4 -35.50 -32.84 3.23
CA GLY A 4 -34.10 -33.31 3.19
C GLY A 4 -33.91 -34.64 2.44
N GLY A 5 -34.93 -35.51 2.40
CA GLY A 5 -34.94 -36.74 1.61
C GLY A 5 -34.81 -36.50 0.10
N CYS A 6 -35.57 -35.55 -0.46
CA CYS A 6 -35.55 -35.23 -1.88
C CYS A 6 -34.19 -34.64 -2.31
N ILE A 7 -33.52 -33.89 -1.43
CA ILE A 7 -32.19 -33.33 -1.71
C ILE A 7 -31.14 -34.45 -1.75
N ILE A 8 -31.19 -35.40 -0.81
CA ILE A 8 -30.26 -36.55 -0.78
C ILE A 8 -30.44 -37.42 -2.02
N GLU A 9 -31.68 -37.64 -2.45
CA GLU A 9 -31.99 -38.47 -3.61
C GLU A 9 -31.57 -37.82 -4.93
N LEU A 10 -31.84 -36.51 -5.08
CA LEU A 10 -31.34 -35.72 -6.21
C LEU A 10 -29.80 -35.72 -6.26
N ILE A 11 -29.14 -35.65 -5.10
CA ILE A 11 -27.68 -35.70 -4.99
C ILE A 11 -27.15 -37.08 -5.38
N LYS A 12 -27.80 -38.17 -4.95
CA LYS A 12 -27.41 -39.53 -5.37
C LYS A 12 -27.48 -39.67 -6.89
N GLN A 13 -28.55 -39.16 -7.50
CA GLN A 13 -28.75 -39.18 -8.94
C GLN A 13 -27.70 -38.33 -9.68
N LEU A 14 -27.40 -37.11 -9.20
CA LEU A 14 -26.46 -36.20 -9.86
C LEU A 14 -25.00 -36.56 -9.64
N SER A 15 -24.66 -37.18 -8.52
CA SER A 15 -23.28 -37.48 -8.15
C SER A 15 -22.81 -38.86 -8.61
N GLY A 16 -23.71 -39.79 -8.95
CA GLY A 16 -23.36 -41.18 -9.26
C GLY A 16 -22.53 -41.84 -8.13
N ILE A 17 -22.70 -41.40 -6.88
CA ILE A 17 -21.97 -41.92 -5.72
C ILE A 17 -22.78 -43.07 -5.13
N ALA A 18 -22.22 -44.28 -5.19
CA ALA A 18 -22.64 -45.36 -4.31
C ALA A 18 -22.25 -44.98 -2.88
N ILE A 19 -23.22 -44.51 -2.09
CA ILE A 19 -23.00 -44.24 -0.68
C ILE A 19 -22.96 -45.61 0.02
N GLU A 20 -21.77 -46.16 0.21
CA GLU A 20 -21.60 -47.29 1.11
C GLU A 20 -22.09 -46.86 2.50
N LYS A 21 -23.11 -47.56 3.00
CA LYS A 21 -23.71 -47.30 4.32
C LYS A 21 -22.73 -47.70 5.41
N GLY A 22 -21.73 -46.85 5.65
CA GLY A 22 -20.97 -46.82 6.90
C GLY A 22 -21.87 -46.33 8.04
N SER A 23 -21.90 -47.08 9.13
CA SER A 23 -22.72 -46.83 10.32
C SER A 23 -22.49 -45.43 10.92
N LYS A 24 -23.58 -44.71 11.21
CA LYS A 24 -23.69 -43.52 12.09
C LYS A 24 -23.10 -42.17 11.62
N ASP A 25 -22.70 -42.00 10.36
CA ASP A 25 -22.39 -40.65 9.87
C ASP A 25 -23.65 -39.98 9.32
N SER A 26 -24.20 -39.02 10.07
CA SER A 26 -25.17 -38.08 9.52
C SER A 26 -24.45 -37.22 8.47
N TYR A 27 -24.67 -37.55 7.19
CA TYR A 27 -24.15 -36.75 6.08
C TYR A 27 -24.81 -35.37 6.09
N GLY A 28 -24.16 -34.42 6.77
CA GLY A 28 -24.60 -33.02 6.76
C GLY A 28 -24.52 -32.45 5.35
N ILE A 29 -25.43 -31.53 4.99
CA ILE A 29 -25.43 -30.86 3.67
C ILE A 29 -24.04 -30.32 3.27
N PRO A 30 -23.21 -29.72 4.17
CA PRO A 30 -21.87 -29.26 3.80
C PRO A 30 -20.92 -30.37 3.36
N ILE A 31 -21.06 -31.57 3.95
CA ILE A 31 -20.26 -32.75 3.64
C ILE A 31 -20.54 -33.17 2.19
N ILE A 32 -21.83 -33.29 1.89
CA ILE A 32 -22.32 -33.70 0.58
C ILE A 32 -21.91 -32.70 -0.52
N LEU A 33 -22.10 -31.39 -0.27
CA LEU A 33 -21.68 -30.35 -1.21
C LEU A 33 -20.17 -30.37 -1.44
N GLY A 34 -19.39 -30.61 -0.38
CA GLY A 34 -17.95 -30.83 -0.48
C GLY A 34 -17.61 -31.99 -1.41
N ASP A 35 -18.28 -33.13 -1.27
CA ASP A 35 -18.03 -34.31 -2.11
C ASP A 35 -18.38 -34.07 -3.58
N ILE A 36 -19.49 -33.38 -3.86
CA ILE A 36 -19.87 -32.99 -5.23
C ILE A 36 -18.79 -32.10 -5.85
N VAL A 37 -18.34 -31.07 -5.13
CA VAL A 37 -17.32 -30.14 -5.63
C VAL A 37 -15.99 -30.86 -5.81
N ALA A 38 -15.58 -31.70 -4.86
CA ALA A 38 -14.35 -32.48 -4.94
C ALA A 38 -14.37 -33.39 -6.17
N LYS A 39 -15.45 -34.15 -6.37
CA LYS A 39 -15.62 -35.03 -7.54
C LYS A 39 -15.62 -34.25 -8.86
N SER A 40 -16.36 -33.14 -8.92
CA SER A 40 -16.45 -32.29 -10.12
C SER A 40 -15.11 -31.67 -10.53
N LEU A 41 -14.20 -31.46 -9.57
CA LEU A 41 -12.87 -30.90 -9.82
C LEU A 41 -11.76 -31.96 -9.86
N MET A 42 -12.13 -33.24 -9.75
CA MET A 42 -11.20 -34.37 -9.65
C MET A 42 -10.18 -34.16 -8.51
N LEU A 43 -10.69 -33.83 -7.33
CA LEU A 43 -9.94 -33.60 -6.10
C LEU A 43 -10.34 -34.61 -5.03
N LYS A 44 -9.42 -34.91 -4.13
CA LYS A 44 -9.76 -35.51 -2.84
C LYS A 44 -10.44 -34.46 -1.97
N ARG A 45 -11.35 -34.89 -1.11
CA ARG A 45 -12.06 -33.98 -0.18
C ARG A 45 -11.11 -33.18 0.72
N SER A 46 -10.02 -33.80 1.18
CA SER A 46 -8.99 -33.14 1.99
C SER A 46 -8.30 -31.98 1.26
N GLU A 47 -8.32 -31.99 -0.08
CA GLU A 47 -7.66 -30.98 -0.92
C GLU A 47 -8.52 -29.72 -1.12
N LEU A 48 -9.81 -29.74 -0.74
CA LEU A 48 -10.69 -28.55 -0.80
C LEU A 48 -10.18 -27.40 0.08
N LYS A 49 -9.43 -27.71 1.14
CA LYS A 49 -8.78 -26.73 2.03
C LYS A 49 -7.37 -26.33 1.57
N SER A 50 -6.94 -26.75 0.39
CA SER A 50 -5.59 -26.56 -0.11
C SER A 50 -5.52 -25.53 -1.25
N SER A 51 -4.30 -25.13 -1.60
CA SER A 51 -4.09 -24.30 -2.79
C SER A 51 -4.46 -24.98 -4.11
N LEU A 52 -4.55 -26.32 -4.14
CA LEU A 52 -4.89 -27.08 -5.35
C LEU A 52 -6.33 -26.81 -5.79
N PHE A 53 -7.27 -26.74 -4.83
CA PHE A 53 -8.66 -26.36 -5.10
C PHE A 53 -8.76 -24.97 -5.75
N VAL A 54 -8.06 -23.98 -5.20
CA VAL A 54 -8.04 -22.62 -5.75
C VAL A 54 -7.45 -22.60 -7.17
N LYS A 55 -6.44 -23.42 -7.45
CA LYS A 55 -5.88 -23.56 -8.80
C LYS A 55 -6.89 -24.15 -9.78
N LYS A 56 -7.59 -25.23 -9.41
CA LYS A 56 -8.63 -25.84 -10.27
C LYS A 56 -9.74 -24.85 -10.60
N VAL A 57 -10.20 -24.07 -9.62
CA VAL A 57 -11.23 -23.03 -9.86
C VAL A 57 -10.72 -21.89 -10.74
N ASN A 58 -9.42 -21.59 -10.73
CA ASN A 58 -8.86 -20.57 -11.62
C ASN A 58 -9.01 -20.92 -13.11
N ASP A 59 -9.21 -22.19 -13.46
CA ASP A 59 -9.38 -22.65 -14.83
C ASP A 59 -10.86 -22.72 -15.25
N LEU A 60 -11.78 -22.52 -14.30
CA LEU A 60 -13.23 -22.47 -14.56
C LEU A 60 -13.69 -21.14 -15.17
N PRO A 61 -14.94 -21.05 -15.66
CA PRO A 61 -15.53 -19.79 -16.08
C PRO A 61 -15.52 -18.70 -15.00
N LYS A 62 -15.60 -17.44 -15.45
CA LYS A 62 -15.53 -16.21 -14.62
C LYS A 62 -16.43 -16.27 -13.38
N GLU A 63 -17.62 -16.83 -13.51
CA GLU A 63 -18.67 -16.86 -12.48
C GLU A 63 -18.23 -17.68 -11.25
N TYR A 64 -17.63 -18.86 -11.47
CA TYR A 64 -17.09 -19.70 -10.40
C TYR A 64 -15.91 -19.04 -9.67
N LYS A 65 -15.08 -18.31 -10.40
CA LYS A 65 -13.97 -17.54 -9.82
C LYS A 65 -14.47 -16.44 -8.89
N ILE A 66 -15.54 -15.74 -9.29
CA ILE A 66 -16.18 -14.71 -8.48
C ILE A 66 -16.78 -15.31 -7.21
N GLN A 67 -17.51 -16.42 -7.33
CA GLN A 67 -18.11 -17.11 -6.17
C GLN A 67 -17.05 -17.60 -5.18
N LEU A 68 -15.95 -18.17 -5.67
CA LEU A 68 -14.85 -18.57 -4.80
C LEU A 68 -14.25 -17.37 -4.07
N LEU A 69 -13.99 -16.26 -4.77
CA LEU A 69 -13.50 -15.04 -4.13
C LEU A 69 -14.50 -14.51 -3.09
N ALA A 70 -15.80 -14.53 -3.40
CA ALA A 70 -16.84 -14.11 -2.49
C ALA A 70 -16.83 -14.95 -1.20
N ALA A 71 -16.74 -16.28 -1.33
CA ALA A 71 -16.64 -17.19 -0.20
C ALA A 71 -15.43 -16.88 0.70
N PHE A 72 -14.24 -16.70 0.11
CA PHE A 72 -13.04 -16.31 0.87
C PHE A 72 -13.18 -14.94 1.54
N ILE A 73 -13.88 -13.98 0.92
CA ILE A 73 -14.09 -12.66 1.52
C ILE A 73 -15.10 -12.72 2.67
N VAL A 74 -16.13 -13.57 2.57
CA VAL A 74 -17.08 -13.80 3.68
C VAL A 74 -16.36 -14.39 4.88
N ASP A 75 -15.55 -15.42 4.68
CA ASP A 75 -14.89 -16.14 5.76
C ASP A 75 -13.68 -15.36 6.32
N GLU A 76 -12.72 -15.03 5.47
CA GLU A 76 -11.39 -14.53 5.84
C GLU A 76 -11.16 -13.04 5.52
N GLY A 77 -12.16 -12.40 4.90
CA GLY A 77 -12.04 -11.05 4.37
C GLY A 77 -12.35 -9.95 5.39
N SER A 78 -11.72 -8.80 5.22
CA SER A 78 -12.08 -7.55 5.89
C SER A 78 -12.21 -6.45 4.84
N ILE A 79 -13.35 -5.78 4.81
CA ILE A 79 -13.66 -4.72 3.85
C ILE A 79 -13.42 -3.37 4.52
N SER A 80 -12.68 -2.51 3.83
CA SER A 80 -12.33 -1.16 4.27
C SER A 80 -12.63 -0.15 3.15
N LYS A 81 -12.53 1.16 3.48
CA LYS A 81 -12.85 2.26 2.55
C LYS A 81 -12.18 2.17 1.19
N SER A 82 -10.98 1.59 1.09
CA SER A 82 -10.19 1.59 -0.14
C SER A 82 -9.64 0.22 -0.54
N SER A 83 -10.09 -0.85 0.12
CA SER A 83 -9.56 -2.19 -0.14
C SER A 83 -10.37 -3.29 0.54
N ILE A 84 -10.29 -4.49 -0.05
CA ILE A 84 -10.64 -5.74 0.63
C ILE A 84 -9.34 -6.43 1.01
N LYS A 85 -9.15 -6.73 2.29
CA LYS A 85 -8.03 -7.52 2.81
C LYS A 85 -8.49 -8.96 2.97
N VAL A 86 -7.74 -9.93 2.47
CA VAL A 86 -7.91 -11.36 2.76
C VAL A 86 -6.68 -11.82 3.52
N CYS A 87 -6.90 -12.44 4.68
CA CYS A 87 -5.85 -12.97 5.55
C CYS A 87 -5.85 -14.51 5.47
N ASN A 88 -4.68 -15.14 5.47
CA ASN A 88 -4.60 -16.60 5.60
C ASN A 88 -3.21 -17.02 6.10
N THR A 89 -3.14 -18.14 6.81
CA THR A 89 -1.86 -18.73 7.23
C THR A 89 -1.15 -19.47 6.10
N ASN A 90 -1.89 -19.90 5.07
CA ASN A 90 -1.33 -20.59 3.91
C ASN A 90 -0.98 -19.63 2.77
N LEU A 91 0.33 -19.37 2.60
CA LEU A 91 0.86 -18.53 1.53
C LEU A 91 0.44 -18.99 0.12
N LEU A 92 0.37 -20.30 -0.11
CA LEU A 92 0.06 -20.86 -1.42
C LEU A 92 -1.41 -20.61 -1.81
N ILE A 93 -2.32 -20.62 -0.84
CA ILE A 93 -3.72 -20.25 -1.04
C ILE A 93 -3.80 -18.79 -1.49
N LEU A 94 -3.17 -17.85 -0.76
CA LEU A 94 -3.20 -16.43 -1.13
C LEU A 94 -2.51 -16.15 -2.46
N LYS A 95 -1.41 -16.83 -2.78
CA LYS A 95 -0.77 -16.73 -4.10
C LYS A 95 -1.71 -17.19 -5.21
N SER A 96 -2.49 -18.24 -4.98
CA SER A 96 -3.46 -18.76 -5.95
C SER A 96 -4.68 -17.84 -6.08
N LEU A 97 -5.21 -17.31 -4.97
CA LEU A 97 -6.28 -16.30 -4.98
C LEU A 97 -5.84 -15.03 -5.71
N ARG A 98 -4.58 -14.61 -5.55
CA ARG A 98 -4.02 -13.48 -6.29
C ARG A 98 -4.07 -13.73 -7.80
N LYS A 99 -3.77 -14.95 -8.28
CA LYS A 99 -3.89 -15.28 -9.71
C LYS A 99 -5.33 -15.13 -10.20
N ILE A 100 -6.31 -15.61 -9.42
CA ILE A 100 -7.73 -15.43 -9.73
C ILE A 100 -8.08 -13.94 -9.85
N MET A 101 -7.73 -13.13 -8.84
CA MET A 101 -8.02 -11.69 -8.84
C MET A 101 -7.43 -11.00 -10.08
N LEU A 102 -6.19 -11.32 -10.44
CA LEU A 102 -5.55 -10.76 -11.63
C LEU A 102 -6.21 -11.24 -12.93
N SER A 103 -6.60 -12.50 -13.03
CA SER A 103 -7.30 -13.05 -14.19
C SER A 103 -8.68 -12.39 -14.43
N LEU A 104 -9.32 -11.93 -13.35
CA LEU A 104 -10.57 -11.18 -13.38
C LEU A 104 -10.37 -9.67 -13.61
N GLY A 105 -9.12 -9.21 -13.73
CA GLY A 105 -8.79 -7.79 -13.89
C GLY A 105 -9.01 -6.96 -12.62
N TYR A 106 -9.01 -7.59 -11.45
CA TYR A 106 -9.09 -6.94 -10.15
C TYR A 106 -7.69 -6.58 -9.66
N ASN A 107 -7.39 -5.28 -9.61
CA ASN A 107 -6.09 -4.82 -9.13
C ASN A 107 -5.88 -5.19 -7.66
N CYS A 108 -4.75 -5.81 -7.37
CA CYS A 108 -4.42 -6.31 -6.04
C CYS A 108 -2.92 -6.18 -5.72
N SER A 109 -2.58 -6.30 -4.44
CA SER A 109 -1.20 -6.23 -3.96
C SER A 109 -0.44 -7.52 -4.27
N LYS A 110 0.89 -7.48 -4.09
CA LYS A 110 1.63 -8.72 -3.79
C LYS A 110 1.18 -9.26 -2.43
N VAL A 111 1.30 -10.57 -2.22
CA VAL A 111 1.09 -11.18 -0.91
C VAL A 111 2.24 -10.73 0.00
N LYS A 112 1.92 -10.26 1.21
CA LYS A 112 2.91 -9.80 2.19
C LYS A 112 2.79 -10.61 3.47
N ASN A 113 3.93 -10.97 4.07
CA ASN A 113 3.96 -11.41 5.46
C ASN A 113 3.61 -10.22 6.36
N TYR A 114 2.60 -10.38 7.21
CA TYR A 114 2.14 -9.35 8.13
C TYR A 114 2.76 -9.50 9.52
N GLY A 115 3.08 -10.73 9.91
CA GLY A 115 3.64 -11.02 11.22
C GLY A 115 4.12 -12.47 11.30
N ASP A 116 5.34 -12.63 11.79
CA ASP A 116 5.85 -13.89 12.27
C ASP A 116 5.41 -14.04 13.72
N HIS A 117 4.34 -14.80 13.96
CA HIS A 117 3.93 -15.14 15.31
C HIS A 117 4.67 -16.39 15.82
N VAL A 118 5.79 -16.74 15.19
CA VAL A 118 6.63 -17.88 15.54
C VAL A 118 7.26 -17.62 16.91
N GLY A 119 6.79 -18.34 17.92
CA GLY A 119 7.29 -18.23 19.29
C GLY A 119 6.59 -17.21 20.17
N GLY A 120 5.55 -16.52 19.67
CA GLY A 120 4.71 -15.69 20.53
C GLY A 120 3.81 -16.53 21.43
N GLU A 121 3.64 -16.13 22.68
CA GLU A 121 2.64 -16.72 23.58
C GLU A 121 1.34 -15.92 23.49
N ILE A 122 0.21 -16.61 23.26
CA ILE A 122 -1.12 -16.02 23.47
C ILE A 122 -1.87 -16.82 24.51
N PHE A 123 -2.75 -16.14 25.24
CA PHE A 123 -3.69 -16.81 26.13
C PHE A 123 -4.91 -17.27 25.34
N ILE A 124 -5.12 -18.59 25.27
CA ILE A 124 -6.35 -19.20 24.74
C ILE A 124 -7.06 -19.84 25.92
N LYS A 125 -8.24 -19.34 26.29
CA LYS A 125 -9.07 -19.88 27.38
C LYS A 125 -8.24 -20.21 28.64
N TYR A 126 -7.48 -19.22 29.11
CA TYR A 126 -6.64 -19.30 30.33
C TYR A 126 -5.36 -20.14 30.24
N ARG A 127 -4.98 -20.66 29.06
CA ARG A 127 -3.67 -21.32 28.86
C ARG A 127 -2.79 -20.51 27.93
N LYS A 128 -1.51 -20.37 28.28
CA LYS A 128 -0.49 -19.86 27.37
C LYS A 128 -0.23 -20.91 26.29
N ALA A 129 -0.56 -20.56 25.05
CA ALA A 129 -0.26 -21.37 23.88
C ALA A 129 0.80 -20.63 23.06
N ARG A 130 1.86 -21.36 22.70
CA ARG A 130 2.86 -20.86 21.75
C ARG A 130 2.27 -20.92 20.35
N ILE A 131 2.19 -19.77 19.70
CA ILE A 131 1.84 -19.70 18.29
C ILE A 131 3.06 -20.08 17.46
N ASN A 132 2.84 -20.88 16.43
CA ASN A 132 3.85 -21.13 15.41
C ASN A 132 3.24 -21.08 14.01
N TYR A 133 2.68 -19.94 13.64
CA TYR A 133 2.21 -19.70 12.29
C TYR A 133 2.58 -18.30 11.81
N GLN A 134 2.71 -18.16 10.50
CA GLN A 134 2.87 -16.88 9.82
C GLN A 134 1.51 -16.43 9.29
N ILE A 135 1.23 -15.13 9.38
CA ILE A 135 0.02 -14.55 8.80
C ILE A 135 0.40 -13.79 7.54
N TYR A 136 -0.26 -14.13 6.44
CA TYR A 136 -0.09 -13.45 5.18
C TYR A 136 -1.34 -12.64 4.83
N ASN A 137 -1.12 -11.49 4.19
CA ASN A 137 -2.19 -10.60 3.73
C ASN A 137 -2.14 -10.43 2.21
N LEU A 138 -3.32 -10.45 1.60
CA LEU A 138 -3.57 -10.05 0.22
C LEU A 138 -4.59 -8.91 0.22
N TYR A 139 -4.32 -7.84 -0.53
CA TYR A 139 -5.22 -6.70 -0.63
C TYR A 139 -5.74 -6.56 -2.06
N MET A 140 -7.06 -6.62 -2.25
CA MET A 140 -7.71 -6.08 -3.43
C MET A 140 -7.82 -4.56 -3.27
N HIS A 141 -7.28 -3.81 -4.22
CA HIS A 141 -7.29 -2.34 -4.19
C HIS A 141 -8.67 -1.79 -4.56
N ALA A 142 -8.90 -0.49 -4.30
CA ALA A 142 -10.21 0.12 -4.46
C ALA A 142 -10.80 -0.01 -5.88
N ASP A 143 -9.98 0.09 -6.92
CA ASP A 143 -10.38 -0.14 -8.31
C ASP A 143 -10.78 -1.60 -8.57
N GLY A 144 -10.05 -2.55 -7.99
CA GLY A 144 -10.45 -3.96 -7.98
C GLY A 144 -11.75 -4.20 -7.23
N LEU A 145 -11.92 -3.57 -6.06
CA LEU A 145 -13.12 -3.64 -5.22
C LEU A 145 -14.37 -3.15 -5.97
N LEU A 146 -14.28 -2.03 -6.69
CA LEU A 146 -15.41 -1.51 -7.47
C LEU A 146 -15.79 -2.45 -8.62
N LYS A 147 -14.80 -3.01 -9.33
CA LYS A 147 -15.06 -4.02 -10.38
C LYS A 147 -15.69 -5.29 -9.80
N PHE A 148 -15.15 -5.77 -8.69
CA PHE A 148 -15.67 -6.95 -8.00
C PHE A 148 -17.12 -6.73 -7.54
N LYS A 149 -17.45 -5.56 -6.96
CA LYS A 149 -18.84 -5.23 -6.62
C LYS A 149 -19.74 -5.28 -7.85
N LYS A 150 -19.34 -4.66 -8.97
CA LYS A 150 -20.13 -4.67 -10.20
C LYS A 150 -20.39 -6.08 -10.70
N ASP A 151 -19.35 -6.91 -10.74
CA ASP A 151 -19.46 -8.31 -11.16
C ASP A 151 -20.35 -9.13 -10.20
N LEU A 152 -20.26 -8.86 -8.89
CA LEU A 152 -21.12 -9.49 -7.89
C LEU A 152 -22.60 -9.06 -8.04
N ASP A 153 -22.87 -7.78 -8.31
CA ASP A 153 -24.23 -7.28 -8.55
C ASP A 153 -24.85 -7.95 -9.79
N ILE A 154 -24.06 -8.18 -10.85
CA ILE A 154 -24.49 -8.93 -12.03
C ILE A 154 -24.82 -10.39 -11.67
N MET A 155 -23.96 -11.04 -10.87
CA MET A 155 -24.19 -12.40 -10.39
C MET A 155 -25.46 -12.52 -9.55
N ILE A 156 -25.70 -11.58 -8.64
CA ILE A 156 -26.90 -11.53 -7.80
C ILE A 156 -28.14 -11.34 -8.67
N LYS A 157 -28.08 -10.47 -9.69
CA LYS A 157 -29.20 -10.29 -10.62
C LYS A 157 -29.52 -11.56 -11.41
N LYS A 158 -28.50 -12.33 -11.81
CA LYS A 158 -28.64 -13.54 -12.64
C LYS A 158 -29.08 -14.77 -11.84
N TYR A 159 -28.51 -14.97 -10.64
CA TYR A 159 -28.65 -16.19 -9.85
C TYR A 159 -29.33 -16.00 -8.50
N GLY A 160 -29.71 -14.77 -8.16
CA GLY A 160 -30.28 -14.40 -6.88
C GLY A 160 -29.25 -14.18 -5.77
N ASN A 161 -29.76 -13.87 -4.58
CA ASN A 161 -28.95 -13.45 -3.43
C ASN A 161 -27.93 -14.51 -2.96
N ILE A 162 -28.13 -15.79 -3.32
CA ILE A 162 -27.20 -16.88 -3.00
C ILE A 162 -25.81 -16.67 -3.60
N ALA A 163 -25.68 -15.91 -4.69
CA ALA A 163 -24.39 -15.60 -5.31
C ALA A 163 -23.65 -14.40 -4.66
N GLY A 164 -24.27 -13.74 -3.68
CA GLY A 164 -23.75 -12.53 -3.03
C GLY A 164 -22.83 -12.78 -1.82
N LEU A 165 -22.39 -11.70 -1.19
CA LEU A 165 -21.67 -11.74 0.10
C LEU A 165 -22.66 -11.64 1.26
N TRP A 166 -23.34 -12.73 1.63
CA TRP A 166 -24.55 -12.67 2.48
C TRP A 166 -24.41 -11.81 3.75
N GLN A 167 -23.28 -11.88 4.44
CA GLN A 167 -23.02 -11.13 5.68
C GLN A 167 -22.24 -9.81 5.49
N LYS A 168 -21.65 -9.59 4.31
CA LYS A 168 -20.75 -8.44 4.05
C LYS A 168 -21.23 -7.55 2.90
N GLN A 169 -22.40 -7.83 2.33
CA GLN A 169 -22.94 -7.12 1.17
C GLN A 169 -23.14 -5.63 1.45
N ASP A 170 -23.72 -5.29 2.60
CA ASP A 170 -23.95 -3.89 3.00
C ASP A 170 -22.63 -3.16 3.25
N ILE A 171 -21.67 -3.84 3.87
CA ILE A 171 -20.35 -3.31 4.14
C ILE A 171 -19.62 -3.01 2.82
N LEU A 172 -19.67 -3.93 1.86
CA LEU A 172 -19.11 -3.73 0.51
C LEU A 172 -19.77 -2.51 -0.16
N SER A 173 -21.10 -2.44 -0.13
CA SER A 173 -21.86 -1.35 -0.75
C SER A 173 -21.51 0.00 -0.13
N LYS A 174 -21.54 0.09 1.20
CA LYS A 174 -21.21 1.30 1.97
C LYS A 174 -19.79 1.80 1.69
N PHE A 175 -18.80 0.92 1.60
CA PHE A 175 -17.42 1.35 1.33
C PHE A 175 -17.17 1.66 -0.14
N SER A 176 -17.83 0.95 -1.07
CA SER A 176 -17.71 1.20 -2.50
C SER A 176 -18.16 2.63 -2.86
N LEU A 177 -19.25 3.11 -2.27
CA LEU A 177 -19.74 4.49 -2.46
C LEU A 177 -18.75 5.56 -1.99
N LYS A 178 -17.81 5.20 -1.11
CA LYS A 178 -16.81 6.13 -0.54
C LYS A 178 -15.49 6.13 -1.30
N VAL A 179 -15.36 5.33 -2.37
CA VAL A 179 -14.15 5.26 -3.18
C VAL A 179 -14.11 6.42 -4.16
N ASP A 180 -13.09 7.26 -4.03
CA ASP A 180 -12.75 8.31 -4.99
C ASP A 180 -11.56 7.86 -5.85
N LEU A 181 -11.85 7.40 -7.07
CA LEU A 181 -10.83 6.93 -8.01
C LEU A 181 -9.86 8.05 -8.43
N ASN A 182 -10.35 9.29 -8.56
CA ASN A 182 -9.52 10.43 -8.93
C ASN A 182 -8.46 10.71 -7.86
N LYS A 183 -8.86 10.69 -6.58
CA LYS A 183 -7.93 10.82 -5.45
C LYS A 183 -6.91 9.68 -5.40
N ILE A 184 -7.32 8.44 -5.70
CA ILE A 184 -6.43 7.29 -5.72
C ILE A 184 -5.41 7.39 -6.86
N ASN A 185 -5.85 7.76 -8.06
CA ASN A 185 -4.98 7.96 -9.21
C ASN A 185 -3.96 9.09 -8.95
N LYS A 186 -4.40 10.22 -8.39
CA LYS A 186 -3.51 11.30 -7.95
C LYS A 186 -2.45 10.80 -6.95
N SER A 187 -2.84 9.96 -5.98
CA SER A 187 -1.92 9.35 -5.01
C SER A 187 -0.91 8.39 -5.66
N ARG A 188 -1.34 7.58 -6.64
CA ARG A 188 -0.47 6.66 -7.39
C ARG A 188 0.57 7.44 -8.20
N ILE A 189 0.15 8.48 -8.92
CA ILE A 189 1.06 9.37 -9.68
C ILE A 189 2.11 9.95 -8.74
N SER A 190 1.68 10.45 -7.58
CA SER A 190 2.57 11.00 -6.58
C SER A 190 3.62 9.99 -6.08
N LYS A 191 3.23 8.73 -5.83
CA LYS A 191 4.16 7.69 -5.36
C LYS A 191 5.08 7.14 -6.44
N LYS A 192 4.58 6.95 -7.66
CA LYS A 192 5.31 6.29 -8.75
C LYS A 192 6.20 7.23 -9.55
N HIS A 193 5.82 8.50 -9.68
CA HIS A 193 6.52 9.45 -10.54
C HIS A 193 7.10 10.61 -9.74
N LEU A 194 6.27 11.32 -8.97
CA LEU A 194 6.71 12.57 -8.33
C LEU A 194 7.70 12.35 -7.18
N ILE A 195 7.47 11.36 -6.31
CA ILE A 195 8.39 11.07 -5.21
C ILE A 195 9.78 10.66 -5.74
N PRO A 196 9.90 9.68 -6.65
CA PRO A 196 11.20 9.35 -7.24
C PRO A 196 11.87 10.52 -7.95
N LEU A 197 11.08 11.38 -8.61
CA LEU A 197 11.59 12.59 -9.25
C LEU A 197 12.18 13.57 -8.22
N ILE A 198 11.46 13.84 -7.12
CA ILE A 198 11.97 14.69 -6.02
C ILE A 198 13.25 14.08 -5.45
N GLU A 199 13.25 12.78 -5.15
CA GLU A 199 14.43 12.07 -4.62
C GLU A 199 15.62 12.16 -5.58
N LYS A 200 15.40 12.12 -6.90
CA LYS A 200 16.45 12.26 -7.92
C LYS A 200 16.94 13.71 -8.07
N GLU A 201 16.05 14.69 -8.03
CA GLU A 201 16.45 16.10 -8.20
C GLU A 201 17.17 16.63 -6.97
N ILE A 202 16.78 16.19 -5.77
CA ILE A 202 17.26 16.80 -4.52
C ILE A 202 18.70 16.38 -4.17
N THR A 203 19.21 15.33 -4.83
CA THR A 203 20.64 14.98 -4.77
C THR A 203 21.50 15.95 -5.57
N LYS A 204 20.92 16.66 -6.54
CA LYS A 204 21.64 17.67 -7.35
C LYS A 204 21.75 19.01 -6.63
N GLY A 205 20.89 19.28 -5.66
CA GLY A 205 20.91 20.52 -4.90
C GLY A 205 19.60 20.83 -4.18
N PRO A 206 19.51 22.02 -3.58
CA PRO A 206 18.28 22.50 -2.97
C PRO A 206 17.14 22.62 -3.99
N ILE A 207 15.93 22.29 -3.55
CA ILE A 207 14.71 22.45 -4.35
C ILE A 207 13.77 23.41 -3.64
N PHE A 208 13.31 24.43 -4.37
CA PHE A 208 12.18 25.26 -3.97
C PHE A 208 10.86 24.62 -4.40
N ILE A 209 9.92 24.47 -3.46
CA ILE A 209 8.61 23.85 -3.73
C ILE A 209 7.85 24.60 -4.81
N LYS A 210 7.86 25.94 -4.80
CA LYS A 210 7.13 26.76 -5.78
C LYS A 210 7.63 26.50 -7.21
N GLU A 211 8.95 26.41 -7.39
CA GLU A 211 9.56 26.13 -8.69
C GLU A 211 9.28 24.69 -9.12
N PHE A 212 9.44 23.73 -8.22
CA PHE A 212 9.10 22.34 -8.50
C PHE A 212 7.62 22.18 -8.89
N ALA A 213 6.72 22.86 -8.18
CA ALA A 213 5.29 22.85 -8.44
C ALA A 213 4.97 23.43 -9.82
N LYS A 214 5.53 24.60 -10.16
CA LYS A 214 5.35 25.24 -11.47
C LYS A 214 5.88 24.38 -12.61
N ARG A 215 7.11 23.83 -12.48
CA ARG A 215 7.74 23.01 -13.53
C ARG A 215 7.00 21.70 -13.81
N ASN A 216 6.28 21.17 -12.83
CA ASN A 216 5.58 19.87 -12.94
C ASN A 216 4.06 20.02 -13.03
N ASP A 217 3.55 21.24 -13.25
CA ASP A 217 2.11 21.54 -13.28
C ASP A 217 1.34 20.97 -12.08
N LEU A 218 1.83 21.30 -10.88
CA LEU A 218 1.24 20.85 -9.62
C LEU A 218 0.74 22.03 -8.81
N ASP A 219 -0.42 21.86 -8.18
CA ASP A 219 -0.85 22.70 -7.08
C ASP A 219 0.22 22.75 -5.97
N TYR A 220 0.49 23.96 -5.46
CA TYR A 220 1.51 24.20 -4.45
C TYR A 220 1.25 23.40 -3.17
N ILE A 221 0.01 23.30 -2.71
CA ILE A 221 -0.35 22.56 -1.48
C ILE A 221 -0.05 21.07 -1.68
N ARG A 222 -0.34 20.53 -2.87
CA ARG A 222 -0.01 19.15 -3.21
C ARG A 222 1.49 18.91 -3.23
N ALA A 223 2.27 19.76 -3.90
CA ALA A 223 3.73 19.66 -3.91
C ALA A 223 4.29 19.72 -2.48
N TYR A 224 3.84 20.69 -1.69
CA TYR A 224 4.23 20.83 -0.28
C TYR A 224 4.01 19.56 0.54
N LYS A 225 2.84 18.92 0.40
CA LYS A 225 2.53 17.65 1.07
C LYS A 225 3.48 16.51 0.67
N LEU A 226 3.99 16.51 -0.57
CA LEU A 226 4.96 15.49 -1.01
C LEU A 226 6.32 15.69 -0.35
N PHE A 227 6.85 16.92 -0.37
CA PHE A 227 8.11 17.27 0.30
C PHE A 227 8.02 17.02 1.81
N PHE A 228 6.91 17.44 2.42
CA PHE A 228 6.72 17.24 3.86
C PHE A 228 6.72 15.75 4.25
N ARG A 229 6.05 14.89 3.48
CA ARG A 229 6.09 13.43 3.69
C ARG A 229 7.50 12.84 3.55
N LEU A 230 8.31 13.36 2.62
CA LEU A 230 9.70 12.92 2.47
C LEU A 230 10.57 13.38 3.65
N LYS A 231 10.28 14.59 4.17
CA LYS A 231 10.92 15.12 5.39
C LYS A 231 10.56 14.28 6.61
N GLU A 232 9.29 13.95 6.82
CA GLU A 232 8.85 13.09 7.94
C GLU A 232 9.49 11.70 7.89
N LYS A 233 9.78 11.19 6.69
CA LYS A 233 10.52 9.93 6.49
C LYS A 233 12.04 10.08 6.67
N GLY A 234 12.53 11.27 7.00
CA GLY A 234 13.96 11.55 7.16
C GLY A 234 14.77 11.47 5.87
N LYS A 235 14.14 11.45 4.69
CA LYS A 235 14.85 11.37 3.40
C LYS A 235 15.43 12.71 2.94
N ILE A 236 14.78 13.80 3.34
CA ILE A 236 15.15 15.16 2.99
C ILE A 236 15.04 16.04 4.24
N LYS A 237 15.72 17.19 4.26
CA LYS A 237 15.61 18.18 5.35
C LYS A 237 15.17 19.53 4.80
N LYS A 238 14.39 20.25 5.60
CA LYS A 238 13.97 21.62 5.29
C LYS A 238 15.07 22.56 5.74
N VAL A 239 15.51 23.45 4.86
CA VAL A 239 16.56 24.45 5.14
C VAL A 239 15.99 25.85 5.31
N SER A 240 14.94 26.18 4.55
CA SER A 240 14.22 27.45 4.70
C SER A 240 12.73 27.29 4.33
N PRO A 241 11.87 28.29 4.56
CA PRO A 241 10.48 28.25 4.12
C PRO A 241 10.38 27.96 2.60
N GLY A 242 9.79 26.81 2.27
CA GLY A 242 9.62 26.39 0.87
C GLY A 242 10.85 25.73 0.23
N MET A 243 11.98 25.59 0.93
CA MET A 243 13.20 24.97 0.38
C MET A 243 13.63 23.72 1.14
N PHE A 244 13.96 22.66 0.39
CA PHE A 244 14.38 21.37 0.89
C PHE A 244 15.67 20.92 0.23
N VAL A 245 16.49 20.16 0.96
CA VAL A 245 17.74 19.55 0.48
C VAL A 245 17.79 18.07 0.87
N SER A 246 18.67 17.30 0.23
CA SER A 246 18.96 15.92 0.64
C SER A 246 19.39 15.87 2.11
N LYS A 247 19.09 14.77 2.81
CA LYS A 247 19.53 14.55 4.19
C LYS A 247 21.05 14.75 4.33
N ASP A 248 21.78 14.16 3.40
CA ASP A 248 23.25 14.13 3.35
C ASP A 248 23.85 15.37 2.67
N TYR A 249 23.02 16.37 2.33
CA TYR A 249 23.50 17.60 1.74
C TYR A 249 24.35 18.38 2.75
N ASN A 250 25.67 18.42 2.49
CA ASN A 250 26.68 19.19 3.23
C ASN A 250 27.11 20.47 2.49
N GLY A 251 26.46 20.78 1.36
CA GLY A 251 26.77 21.96 0.57
C GLY A 251 26.57 23.26 1.36
N PRO A 252 27.31 24.33 1.01
CA PRO A 252 27.11 25.63 1.62
C PRO A 252 25.64 26.02 1.41
N ILE A 253 24.96 26.40 2.50
CA ILE A 253 23.52 26.71 2.52
C ILE A 253 23.17 27.90 1.60
N ASP A 254 24.16 28.54 0.96
CA ASP A 254 23.95 29.82 0.30
C ASP A 254 24.85 30.00 -0.94
N PHE A 255 24.37 29.52 -2.09
CA PHE A 255 24.93 29.86 -3.41
C PHE A 255 24.88 31.39 -3.69
N THR A 256 23.93 32.08 -3.06
CA THR A 256 23.74 33.53 -3.15
C THR A 256 24.82 34.30 -2.40
N LEU A 257 25.30 33.80 -1.26
CA LEU A 257 26.36 34.47 -0.49
C LEU A 257 27.71 34.37 -1.20
N LYS A 258 28.06 33.19 -1.74
CA LYS A 258 29.34 32.97 -2.41
C LYS A 258 29.50 33.84 -3.66
N SER A 259 28.51 33.87 -4.54
CA SER A 259 28.54 34.70 -5.76
C SER A 259 28.50 36.21 -5.47
N LYS A 260 27.89 36.63 -4.36
CA LYS A 260 27.90 38.03 -3.89
C LYS A 260 29.21 38.42 -3.21
N ILE A 261 29.82 37.51 -2.45
CA ILE A 261 31.19 37.66 -1.90
C ILE A 261 32.20 37.73 -3.05
N GLU A 262 32.03 36.89 -4.07
CA GLU A 262 32.87 36.90 -5.28
C GLU A 262 32.73 38.21 -6.09
N LYS A 263 31.66 39.00 -5.90
CA LYS A 263 31.54 40.36 -6.48
C LYS A 263 32.17 41.45 -5.62
N LEU A 264 32.38 41.21 -4.33
CA LEU A 264 33.04 42.12 -3.40
C LEU A 264 34.58 41.96 -3.39
N LEU A 265 35.12 41.09 -4.26
CA LEU A 265 36.55 40.73 -4.35
C LEU A 265 37.42 41.89 -4.85
N LYS A 266 37.64 42.94 -4.05
CA LYS A 266 38.81 43.81 -4.30
C LYS A 266 39.72 44.09 -3.12
N GLU A 267 39.31 44.11 -1.85
CA GLU A 267 40.34 44.21 -0.79
C GLU A 267 39.83 43.80 0.61
N GLU A 268 38.72 44.34 1.10
CA GLU A 268 38.14 43.98 2.40
C GLU A 268 36.62 44.15 2.36
N PHE A 269 35.90 43.38 3.19
CA PHE A 269 34.45 43.55 3.34
C PHE A 269 34.01 43.38 4.80
N SER A 270 32.97 44.11 5.16
CA SER A 270 32.40 44.11 6.50
C SER A 270 31.17 43.20 6.60
N LEU A 271 30.93 42.71 7.83
CA LEU A 271 29.72 41.98 8.19
C LEU A 271 28.46 42.78 7.82
N LYS A 272 28.48 44.11 7.98
CA LYS A 272 27.35 44.99 7.65
C LYS A 272 27.08 45.03 6.15
N GLU A 273 28.12 45.12 5.32
CA GLU A 273 27.99 45.13 3.85
C GLU A 273 27.43 43.80 3.33
N ILE A 274 27.91 42.68 3.86
CA ILE A 274 27.36 41.36 3.49
C ILE A 274 25.90 41.26 3.94
N THR A 275 25.59 41.75 5.14
CA THR A 275 24.22 41.73 5.68
C THR A 275 23.27 42.57 4.81
N SER A 276 23.68 43.77 4.38
CA SER A 276 22.88 44.62 3.49
C SER A 276 22.74 44.02 2.09
N LEU A 277 23.80 43.44 1.52
CA LEU A 277 23.77 42.81 0.19
C LEU A 277 22.91 41.55 0.13
N THR A 278 22.80 40.84 1.24
CA THR A 278 22.09 39.55 1.30
C THR A 278 20.68 39.68 1.86
N ASN A 279 20.33 40.82 2.47
CA ASN A 279 19.12 40.99 3.27
C ASN A 279 18.95 39.87 4.33
N ALA A 280 20.06 39.26 4.75
CA ALA A 280 20.04 38.19 5.73
C ALA A 280 20.13 38.74 7.16
N ASN A 281 19.74 37.94 8.15
CA ASN A 281 19.91 38.32 9.55
C ASN A 281 21.40 38.35 9.93
N LEU A 282 21.83 39.41 10.61
CA LEU A 282 23.22 39.63 11.05
C LEU A 282 23.84 38.44 11.81
N LYS A 283 23.06 37.74 12.66
CA LYS A 283 23.53 36.52 13.36
C LYS A 283 23.83 35.38 12.39
N SER A 284 23.01 35.20 11.36
CA SER A 284 23.20 34.17 10.33
C SER A 284 24.45 34.44 9.50
N VAL A 285 24.62 35.70 9.07
CA VAL A 285 25.80 36.13 8.30
C VAL A 285 27.07 35.97 9.14
N SER A 286 27.04 36.39 10.40
CA SER A 286 28.18 36.26 11.32
C SER A 286 28.60 34.81 11.55
N ALA A 287 27.65 33.90 11.75
CA ALA A 287 27.93 32.47 11.90
C ALA A 287 28.54 31.87 10.62
N GLN A 288 28.05 32.27 9.45
CA GLN A 288 28.59 31.81 8.16
C GLN A 288 30.00 32.34 7.89
N LEU A 289 30.27 33.62 8.15
CA LEU A 289 31.62 34.20 7.98
C LEU A 289 32.61 33.57 8.95
N SER A 290 32.20 33.31 10.20
CA SER A 290 33.02 32.56 11.16
C SER A 290 33.36 31.16 10.64
N ARG A 291 32.40 30.47 10.03
CA ARG A 291 32.64 29.16 9.41
C ARG A 291 33.61 29.24 8.23
N PHE A 292 33.45 30.21 7.33
CA PHE A 292 34.38 30.39 6.21
C PHE A 292 35.80 30.76 6.67
N CYS A 293 35.92 31.48 7.78
CA CYS A 293 37.20 31.77 8.40
C CYS A 293 37.88 30.49 8.93
N ASN A 294 37.12 29.62 9.60
CA ASN A 294 37.62 28.33 10.09
C ASN A 294 37.96 27.36 8.94
N GLU A 295 37.28 27.46 7.80
CA GLU A 295 37.57 26.70 6.59
C GLU A 295 38.74 27.29 5.78
N GLY A 296 39.37 28.38 6.25
CA GLY A 296 40.50 29.04 5.59
C GLY A 296 40.15 29.80 4.30
N LYS A 297 38.86 29.91 3.96
CA LYS A 297 38.40 30.56 2.71
C LYS A 297 38.46 32.08 2.75
N ILE A 298 38.37 32.64 3.94
CA ILE A 298 38.50 34.07 4.23
C ILE A 298 39.33 34.23 5.49
N LYS A 299 39.96 35.40 5.64
CA LYS A 299 40.73 35.77 6.82
C LYS A 299 40.00 36.89 7.56
N ARG A 300 39.84 36.76 8.87
CA ARG A 300 39.32 37.84 9.70
C ARG A 300 40.46 38.81 10.00
N ILE A 301 40.32 40.06 9.54
CA ILE A 301 41.32 41.11 9.79
C ILE A 301 41.06 41.77 11.15
N LYS A 302 39.81 42.16 11.42
CA LYS A 302 39.37 42.74 12.69
C LYS A 302 37.91 42.39 12.98
N CYS A 303 37.36 42.86 14.10
CA CYS A 303 36.00 42.51 14.48
C CYS A 303 34.98 42.97 13.44
N GLY A 304 34.32 42.01 12.77
CA GLY A 304 33.33 42.28 11.74
C GLY A 304 33.89 42.66 10.37
N ILE A 305 35.21 42.53 10.13
CA ILE A 305 35.85 42.81 8.83
C ILE A 305 36.69 41.61 8.41
N TYR A 306 36.52 41.20 7.16
CA TYR A 306 37.09 40.01 6.58
C TYR A 306 37.73 40.34 5.23
N SER A 307 38.79 39.62 4.86
CA SER A 307 39.39 39.60 3.53
C SER A 307 39.40 38.17 3.01
N LEU A 308 39.73 37.96 1.74
CA LEU A 308 40.05 36.60 1.30
C LEU A 308 41.44 36.20 1.79
N SER A 309 41.59 34.90 2.02
CA SER A 309 42.89 34.28 2.27
C SER A 309 43.66 34.10 0.98
#